data_AF-A0A7L4HEM2-F1
#
_entry.id   AF-A0A7L4HEM2-F1
#
_cell.length_a   1.000
_cell.length_b   1.000
_cell.length_c   1.000
_cell.angle_alpha   90.00
_cell.angle_beta   90.00
_cell.angle_gamma   90.00
#
_symmetry.space_group_name_H-M   'P 1'
#
loop_
_entity.id
_entity.type
_entity.pdbx_description
1 polymer ?
#
loop_
_entity_poly.entity_id
_entity_poly.type
_entity_poly.pdbx_seq_one_letter_code
_entity_poly.pdbx_strand_id
1 'polypeptide(L)' 'VAVPLSRLLPHPSYAGEATSGDIALAELARPIRFSEAALPVCLPSPALRFPPGTRCVATGWGEGG' A
#
# COMPACT_ATOMS: atom_id res chain seq x y z
N VAL A 1 -3.37 -13.44 -12.67
CA VAL A 1 -2.84 -12.58 -13.76
C VAL A 1 -1.65 -11.82 -13.20
N ALA A 2 -0.50 -11.84 -13.87
CA ALA A 2 0.65 -11.02 -13.48
C ALA A 2 0.73 -9.76 -14.35
N VAL A 3 1.00 -8.61 -13.73
CA VAL A 3 1.22 -7.33 -14.42
C VAL A 3 2.64 -6.86 -14.08
N PRO A 4 3.53 -6.68 -15.08
CA PRO A 4 4.86 -6.15 -14.82
C PRO A 4 4.84 -4.72 -14.29
N LEU A 5 5.88 -4.35 -13.53
CA LEU A 5 6.11 -2.96 -13.13
C LEU A 5 6.85 -2.22 -14.24
N SER A 6 6.46 -0.97 -14.51
CA SER A 6 7.24 -0.03 -15.32
C SER A 6 8.26 0.72 -14.47
N ARG A 7 7.88 1.07 -13.22
CA ARG A 7 8.69 1.89 -12.33
C ARG A 7 8.43 1.56 -10.86
N LEU A 8 9.48 1.66 -10.06
CA LEU A 8 9.40 1.65 -8.59
C LEU A 8 9.88 3.01 -8.06
N LEU A 9 9.14 3.58 -7.13
CA LEU A 9 9.38 4.91 -6.55
C LEU A 9 9.39 4.81 -5.02
N PRO A 10 10.55 4.54 -4.41
CA PRO A 10 10.69 4.58 -2.96
C PRO A 10 10.59 6.03 -2.45
N HIS A 11 10.13 6.20 -1.22
CA HIS A 11 10.18 7.49 -0.55
C HIS A 11 11.65 7.96 -0.40
N PRO A 12 11.98 9.23 -0.69
CA PRO A 12 13.37 9.70 -0.69
C PRO A 12 14.06 9.66 0.70
N SER A 13 13.29 9.62 1.79
CA SER A 13 13.83 9.49 3.15
C SER A 13 14.04 8.05 3.60
N TYR A 14 13.63 7.06 2.79
CA TYR A 14 13.85 5.65 3.13
C TYR A 14 15.35 5.35 3.09
N ALA A 15 15.89 4.88 4.21
CA ALA A 15 17.30 4.51 4.35
C ALA A 15 17.50 3.11 4.96
N GLY A 16 16.45 2.27 4.93
CA GLY A 16 16.47 0.89 5.41
C GLY A 16 15.61 0.65 6.65
N GLU A 17 15.83 -0.52 7.27
CA GLU A 17 15.13 -0.97 8.48
C GLU A 17 15.14 0.11 9.58
N ALA A 18 13.97 0.37 10.17
CA ALA A 18 13.73 1.37 11.22
C ALA A 18 13.90 2.87 10.83
N THR A 19 13.95 3.19 9.54
CA THR A 19 13.98 4.59 9.06
C THR A 19 12.58 5.12 8.72
N SER A 20 12.43 6.43 8.63
CA SER A 20 11.16 7.05 8.25
C SER A 20 10.89 6.88 6.74
N GLY A 21 9.61 6.90 6.36
CA GLY A 21 9.23 6.78 4.96
C GLY A 21 9.31 5.36 4.41
N ASP A 22 8.99 4.36 5.22
CA ASP A 22 8.77 2.98 4.75
C ASP A 22 7.50 2.90 3.89
N ILE A 23 7.61 3.41 2.66
CA ILE A 23 6.54 3.47 1.65
C ILE A 23 7.16 3.62 0.25
N ALA A 24 6.54 2.99 -0.74
CA ALA A 24 6.89 3.13 -2.15
C ALA A 24 5.65 3.09 -3.05
N LEU A 25 5.72 3.72 -4.21
CA LEU A 25 4.74 3.55 -5.28
C LEU A 25 5.28 2.58 -6.34
N ALA A 26 4.47 1.60 -6.72
CA ALA A 26 4.75 0.67 -7.80
C ALA A 26 3.86 1.00 -9.00
N GLU A 27 4.47 1.54 -10.06
CA GLU A 27 3.78 1.90 -11.28
C GLU A 27 3.68 0.66 -12.18
N LEU A 28 2.44 0.30 -12.56
CA LEU A 28 2.20 -0.84 -13.43
C LEU A 28 2.51 -0.47 -14.89
N ALA A 29 3.09 -1.40 -15.65
CA ALA A 29 3.38 -1.20 -17.07
C ALA A 29 2.13 -1.01 -17.94
N ARG A 30 0.94 -1.35 -17.41
CA ARG A 30 -0.36 -1.10 -18.02
C ARG A 30 -1.43 -0.95 -16.93
N PRO A 31 -2.49 -0.17 -17.17
CA PRO A 31 -3.63 -0.10 -16.26
C PRO A 31 -4.27 -1.47 -16.05
N ILE A 32 -4.76 -1.73 -14.84
CA ILE A 32 -5.60 -2.89 -14.55
C ILE A 32 -7.07 -2.57 -14.84
N ARG A 33 -7.84 -3.60 -15.21
CA ARG A 33 -9.30 -3.50 -15.28
C ARG A 33 -9.88 -3.80 -13.90
N PHE A 34 -10.71 -2.91 -13.40
CA PHE A 34 -11.44 -3.14 -12.16
C PHE A 34 -12.54 -4.18 -12.34
N SER A 35 -12.80 -4.92 -11.27
CA SER A 35 -13.82 -5.97 -11.18
C SER A 35 -14.28 -6.14 -9.75
N GLU A 36 -15.25 -7.01 -9.50
CA GLU A 36 -15.68 -7.33 -8.13
C GLU A 36 -14.54 -7.89 -7.25
N ALA A 37 -13.55 -8.53 -7.86
CA ALA A 37 -12.38 -9.08 -7.17
C ALA A 37 -11.20 -8.10 -7.07
N ALA A 38 -11.24 -6.95 -7.77
CA ALA A 38 -10.13 -6.00 -7.83
C ALA A 38 -10.64 -4.55 -7.91
N LEU A 39 -10.60 -3.86 -6.78
CA LEU A 39 -11.02 -2.46 -6.62
C LEU A 39 -9.91 -1.64 -5.93
N PRO A 40 -9.82 -0.32 -6.20
CA PRO A 40 -8.91 0.56 -5.48
C PRO A 40 -9.35 0.74 -4.01
N VAL A 41 -8.37 0.90 -3.12
CA VAL A 41 -8.61 1.32 -1.73
C VAL A 41 -8.65 2.85 -1.64
N CYS A 42 -9.43 3.38 -0.70
CA CYS A 42 -9.45 4.82 -0.42
C CYS A 42 -8.15 5.27 0.25
N LEU A 43 -7.63 6.43 -0.16
CA LEU A 43 -6.58 7.12 0.59
C LEU A 43 -7.20 7.90 1.75
N PRO A 44 -6.53 7.94 2.93
CA PRO A 44 -7.03 8.72 4.06
C PRO A 44 -6.94 10.22 3.78
N SER A 45 -7.87 10.99 4.34
CA SER A 45 -7.73 12.44 4.41
C SER A 45 -6.49 12.80 5.28
N PRO A 46 -5.73 13.85 4.94
CA PRO A 46 -4.61 14.32 5.76
C PRO A 46 -5.01 14.68 7.21
N ALA A 47 -6.28 15.04 7.42
CA ALA A 47 -6.83 15.37 8.73
C ALA A 47 -7.32 14.13 9.52
N LEU A 48 -7.42 12.96 8.88
CA LEU A 48 -7.90 11.75 9.55
C LEU A 48 -6.95 11.35 10.68
N ARG A 49 -7.52 10.91 11.80
CA ARG A 49 -6.81 10.38 12.96
C ARG A 49 -7.51 9.08 13.39
N PHE A 50 -6.71 8.08 13.75
CA PHE A 50 -7.21 6.83 14.31
C PHE A 50 -6.94 6.83 15.82
N PRO A 51 -7.93 7.14 16.67
CA PRO A 51 -7.72 7.16 18.12
C PRO A 51 -7.41 5.76 18.67
N PRO A 52 -6.75 5.67 19.83
CA PRO A 52 -6.55 4.39 20.51
C PRO A 52 -7.87 3.64 20.71
N GLY A 53 -7.86 2.32 20.48
CA GLY A 53 -9.07 1.50 20.52
C GLY A 53 -9.87 1.48 19.21
N THR A 54 -9.45 2.22 18.18
CA THR A 54 -10.03 2.07 16.83
C THR A 54 -9.82 0.64 16.36
N ARG A 55 -10.91 -0.02 15.95
CA ARG A 55 -10.85 -1.36 15.36
C ARG A 55 -10.39 -1.26 13.91
N CYS A 56 -9.26 -1.88 13.62
CA CYS A 56 -8.66 -1.95 12.28
C CYS A 56 -8.53 -3.41 11.87
N VAL A 57 -8.46 -3.67 10.55
CA VAL A 57 -8.21 -5.00 9.99
C VAL A 57 -6.98 -4.92 9.11
N ALA A 58 -6.05 -5.86 9.29
CA ALA A 58 -4.94 -6.11 8.40
C ALA A 58 -5.13 -7.50 7.78
N THR A 59 -4.86 -7.64 6.48
CA THR A 59 -4.95 -8.91 5.77
C THR A 59 -3.64 -9.17 5.03
N GLY A 60 -3.24 -10.44 4.95
CA GLY A 60 -1.92 -10.83 4.45
C GLY A 60 -1.82 -12.34 4.26
N TRP A 61 -0.76 -12.77 3.58
CA TRP A 61 -0.45 -14.18 3.28
C TRP A 61 0.77 -14.66 4.08
N GLY A 62 1.28 -13.84 5.00
CA GLY A 62 2.41 -14.19 5.85
C GLY A 62 2.06 -15.29 6.85
N GLU A 63 3.07 -15.99 7.36
CA GLU A 63 2.89 -16.93 8.47
C GLU A 63 2.65 -16.15 9.77
N GLY A 64 1.43 -16.28 10.32
CA GLY A 64 1.04 -15.65 11.59
C GLY A 64 -0.31 -14.95 11.51
N GLY A 65 -1.38 -15.74 11.73
CA GLY A 65 -2.65 -15.25 12.26
C GLY A 65 -2.69 -15.45 13.77
#